data_AF-A0A2U8WGH0-F1
#
_entry.id   AF-A0A2U8WGH0-F1
#
_cell.length_a   1.000
_cell.length_b   1.000
_cell.length_c   1.000
_cell.angle_alpha   90.00
_cell.angle_beta   90.00
_cell.angle_gamma   90.00
#
_symmetry.space_group_name_H-M   'P 1'
#
loop_
_entity.id
_entity.type
_entity.pdbx_description
1 polymer ?
#
loop_
_entity_poly.entity_id
_entity_poly.type
_entity_poly.pdbx_seq_one_letter_code
_entity_poly.pdbx_strand_id
1 'polypeptide(L)'
;MIAAGDVNAALQPGIEAWRALAVDLPLRLTAEMMQFASRRLEAQASYLSALSRCGSVTDAVNLQSTFLGQAVSDYKSATATLSQDVRDTLRAKAA
;
A
#
# COMPACT_ATOMS: atom_id res chain seq x y z
N MET A 1 -25.37 32.13 25.99
CA MET A 1 -24.71 30.95 26.57
C MET A 1 -24.82 29.84 25.55
N ILE A 2 -23.75 29.54 24.80
CA ILE A 2 -23.78 28.43 23.83
C ILE A 2 -23.78 27.15 24.66
N ALA A 3 -24.76 26.27 24.46
CA ALA A 3 -24.83 25.02 25.19
C ALA A 3 -23.63 24.14 24.79
N ALA A 4 -23.05 23.41 25.74
CA ALA A 4 -21.90 22.54 25.48
C ALA A 4 -22.15 21.51 24.35
N GLY A 5 -23.42 21.14 24.11
CA GLY A 5 -23.85 20.29 23.00
C GLY A 5 -23.63 20.92 21.61
N ASP A 6 -23.82 22.23 21.47
CA ASP A 6 -23.63 22.94 20.19
C ASP A 6 -22.14 23.06 19.83
N VAL A 7 -21.29 23.24 20.84
CA VAL A 7 -19.83 23.26 20.65
C VAL A 7 -19.32 21.88 20.21
N ASN A 8 -19.84 20.80 20.81
CA ASN A 8 -19.46 19.45 20.46
C ASN A 8 -19.89 19.08 19.03
N ALA A 9 -21.10 19.47 18.62
CA ALA A 9 -21.60 19.26 17.26
C ALA A 9 -20.76 20.02 16.21
N ALA A 10 -20.32 21.24 16.53
CA ALA A 10 -19.49 22.04 15.64
C ALA A 10 -18.07 21.49 15.45
N LEU A 11 -17.51 20.80 16.47
CA LEU A 11 -16.15 20.26 16.43
C LEU A 11 -16.07 18.85 15.82
N GLN A 12 -17.15 18.10 15.85
CA GLN A 12 -17.21 16.69 15.43
C GLN A 12 -16.65 16.46 14.01
N PRO A 13 -17.00 17.25 12.96
CA PRO A 13 -16.45 17.05 11.62
C PRO A 13 -14.92 17.21 11.57
N GLY A 14 -14.38 18.17 12.33
CA GLY A 14 -12.93 18.41 12.42
C GLY A 14 -12.21 17.25 13.10
N ILE A 15 -12.79 16.68 14.17
CA ILE A 15 -12.24 15.51 14.88
C ILE A 15 -12.23 14.29 13.95
N GLU A 16 -13.29 14.08 13.18
CA GLU A 16 -13.38 12.96 12.23
C GLU A 16 -12.44 13.11 11.04
N ALA A 17 -12.25 14.33 10.54
CA ALA A 17 -11.26 14.62 9.51
C ALA A 17 -9.83 14.38 10.03
N TRP A 18 -9.54 14.85 11.25
CA TRP A 18 -8.25 14.59 11.90
C TRP A 18 -7.99 13.10 12.07
N ARG A 19 -8.95 12.33 12.60
CA ARG A 19 -8.78 10.87 12.77
C ARG A 19 -8.50 10.18 11.44
N ALA A 20 -9.28 10.49 10.40
CA ALA A 20 -9.11 9.86 9.10
C ALA A 20 -7.75 10.17 8.46
N LEU A 21 -7.30 11.43 8.51
CA LEU A 21 -6.08 11.87 7.83
C LEU A 21 -4.80 11.63 8.65
N ALA A 22 -4.86 11.81 9.96
CA ALA A 22 -3.69 11.72 10.84
C ALA A 22 -3.48 10.32 11.44
N VAL A 23 -4.52 9.48 11.47
CA VAL A 23 -4.46 8.15 12.08
C VAL A 23 -4.76 7.05 11.06
N ASP A 24 -5.97 7.05 10.49
CA ASP A 24 -6.43 5.91 9.69
C ASP A 24 -5.65 5.77 8.37
N LEU A 25 -5.45 6.87 7.64
CA LEU A 25 -4.73 6.85 6.37
C LEU A 25 -3.26 6.41 6.55
N PRO A 26 -2.45 6.99 7.45
CA PRO A 26 -1.08 6.52 7.68
C PRO A 26 -1.01 5.03 8.06
N LEU A 27 -1.94 4.54 8.88
CA LEU A 27 -1.98 3.12 9.26
C LEU A 27 -2.30 2.21 8.08
N ARG A 28 -3.27 2.57 7.23
CA ARG A 28 -3.59 1.81 6.01
C ARG A 28 -2.42 1.79 5.04
N LEU A 29 -1.81 2.95 4.75
CA LEU A 29 -0.64 3.04 3.88
C LEU A 29 0.52 2.19 4.43
N THR A 30 0.75 2.22 5.75
CA THR A 30 1.78 1.40 6.40
C THR A 30 1.50 -0.08 6.25
N ALA A 31 0.25 -0.51 6.44
CA ALA A 31 -0.15 -1.90 6.25
C ALA A 31 0.06 -2.36 4.81
N GLU A 32 -0.34 -1.56 3.81
CA GLU A 32 -0.12 -1.85 2.39
C GLU A 32 1.37 -1.95 2.04
N MET A 33 2.20 -1.05 2.57
CA MET A 33 3.66 -1.12 2.39
C MET A 33 4.24 -2.40 2.98
N MET A 34 3.79 -2.81 4.18
CA MET A 34 4.22 -4.07 4.80
C MET A 34 3.81 -5.28 3.98
N GLN A 35 2.57 -5.32 3.50
CA GLN A 35 2.10 -6.41 2.64
C GLN A 35 2.89 -6.48 1.33
N PHE A 36 3.17 -5.33 0.71
CA PHE A 36 4.00 -5.25 -0.49
C PHE A 36 5.42 -5.79 -0.22
N ALA A 37 6.05 -5.34 0.87
CA ALA A 37 7.38 -5.82 1.25
C ALA A 37 7.40 -7.33 1.49
N SER A 38 6.38 -7.87 2.15
CA SER A 38 6.23 -9.32 2.36
C SER A 38 6.17 -10.08 1.04
N ARG A 39 5.29 -9.67 0.10
CA ARG A 39 5.19 -10.30 -1.23
C ARG A 39 6.52 -10.24 -1.99
N ARG A 40 7.25 -9.12 -1.87
CA ARG A 40 8.54 -8.96 -2.54
C ARG A 40 9.64 -9.86 -1.95
N LEU A 41 9.62 -10.09 -0.65
CA LEU A 41 10.54 -11.03 0.01
C LEU A 41 10.22 -12.48 -0.41
N GLU A 42 8.95 -12.85 -0.46
CA GLU A 42 8.50 -14.16 -0.95
C GLU A 42 8.91 -14.41 -2.41
N ALA A 43 8.74 -13.41 -3.27
CA ALA A 43 9.18 -13.48 -4.67
C ALA A 43 10.70 -13.64 -4.79
N GLN A 44 11.49 -12.94 -3.96
CA GLN A 44 12.95 -13.10 -3.93
C GLN A 44 13.37 -14.49 -3.47
N ALA A 45 12.76 -15.01 -2.40
CA ALA A 45 13.02 -16.36 -1.92
C ALA A 45 12.69 -17.42 -3.00
N SER A 46 11.56 -17.24 -3.69
CA SER A 46 11.13 -18.11 -4.78
C SER A 46 12.09 -18.05 -5.96
N TYR A 47 12.54 -16.84 -6.34
CA TYR A 47 13.54 -16.64 -7.40
C TYR A 47 14.85 -17.34 -7.07
N LEU A 48 15.39 -17.17 -5.85
CA LEU A 48 16.65 -17.80 -5.44
C LEU A 48 16.55 -19.33 -5.43
N SER A 49 15.41 -19.86 -4.95
CA SER A 49 15.12 -21.29 -4.99
C SER A 49 15.09 -21.81 -6.44
N ALA A 50 14.43 -21.11 -7.35
CA ALA A 50 14.38 -21.48 -8.76
C ALA A 50 15.75 -21.36 -9.45
N LEU A 51 16.51 -20.31 -9.15
CA LEU A 51 17.84 -20.08 -9.72
C LEU A 51 18.80 -21.23 -9.38
N SER A 52 18.73 -21.77 -8.16
CA SER A 52 19.54 -22.92 -7.74
C SER A 52 19.29 -24.20 -8.56
N ARG A 53 18.20 -24.25 -9.32
CA ARG A 53 17.78 -25.39 -10.14
C ARG A 53 17.99 -25.18 -11.64
N CYS A 54 18.48 -24.01 -12.06
CA CYS A 54 18.77 -23.74 -13.47
C CYS A 54 19.92 -24.63 -13.96
N GLY A 55 19.72 -25.31 -15.10
CA GLY A 55 20.72 -26.18 -15.71
C GLY A 55 21.68 -25.45 -16.66
N SER A 56 21.36 -24.19 -17.01
CA SER A 56 22.14 -23.38 -17.93
C SER A 56 22.07 -21.88 -17.62
N VAL A 57 23.01 -21.11 -18.18
CA VAL A 57 23.00 -19.64 -18.10
C VAL A 57 21.77 -19.07 -18.80
N THR A 58 21.34 -19.66 -19.92
CA THR A 58 20.14 -19.24 -20.64
C THR A 58 18.88 -19.36 -19.78
N ASP A 59 18.74 -20.46 -19.02
CA ASP A 59 17.61 -20.64 -18.10
C ASP A 59 17.61 -19.57 -16.99
N ALA A 60 18.78 -19.25 -16.46
CA ALA A 60 18.94 -18.21 -15.44
C ALA A 60 18.58 -16.80 -15.98
N VAL A 61 18.97 -16.48 -17.21
CA VAL A 61 18.63 -15.19 -17.87
C VAL A 61 17.12 -15.08 -18.12
N ASN A 62 16.49 -16.16 -18.58
CA ASN A 62 15.04 -16.21 -18.77
C ASN A 62 14.31 -16.01 -17.42
N LEU A 63 14.75 -16.72 -16.38
CA LEU A 63 14.20 -16.59 -15.03
C LEU A 63 14.34 -15.15 -14.48
N GLN A 64 15.52 -14.53 -14.66
CA GLN A 64 15.77 -13.15 -14.27
C GLN A 64 14.84 -12.17 -15.00
N SER A 65 14.61 -12.39 -16.29
CA SER A 65 13.74 -11.53 -17.11
C SER A 65 12.28 -11.61 -16.65
N THR A 66 11.78 -12.81 -16.36
CA THR A 66 10.44 -13.01 -15.79
C THR A 66 10.31 -12.34 -14.42
N PHE A 67 11.30 -12.51 -13.54
CA PHE A 67 11.31 -11.91 -12.22
C PHE A 67 11.28 -10.37 -12.27
N LEU A 68 12.05 -9.76 -13.18
CA LEU A 68 12.03 -8.31 -13.41
C LEU A 68 10.67 -7.84 -13.94
N GLY A 69 10.07 -8.57 -14.88
CA GLY A 69 8.74 -8.25 -15.40
C GLY A 69 7.66 -8.26 -14.31
N GLN A 70 7.70 -9.27 -13.43
CA GLN A 70 6.80 -9.35 -12.28
C GLN A 70 7.01 -8.18 -11.32
N ALA A 71 8.26 -7.85 -11.00
CA ALA A 71 8.58 -6.73 -10.11
C ALA A 71 7.94 -5.41 -10.61
N VAL A 72 8.08 -5.09 -11.90
CA VAL A 72 7.48 -3.87 -12.48
C VAL A 72 5.95 -3.86 -12.31
N SER A 73 5.30 -4.99 -12.56
CA SER A 73 3.85 -5.13 -12.38
C SER A 73 3.44 -4.91 -10.91
N ASP A 74 4.17 -5.50 -9.97
CA ASP A 74 3.88 -5.40 -8.54
C ASP A 74 4.02 -3.96 -8.02
N TYR A 75 5.08 -3.25 -8.41
CA TYR A 75 5.27 -1.84 -8.04
C TYR A 75 4.15 -0.95 -8.61
N LYS A 76 3.74 -1.19 -9.86
CA LYS A 76 2.64 -0.45 -10.48
C LYS A 76 1.33 -0.68 -9.72
N SER A 77 1.03 -1.93 -9.36
CA SER A 77 -0.16 -2.28 -8.57
C SER A 77 -0.12 -1.60 -7.18
N ALA A 78 1.00 -1.70 -6.46
CA ALA A 78 1.14 -1.07 -5.14
C ALA A 78 0.95 0.44 -5.19
N THR A 79 1.50 1.11 -6.21
CA THR A 79 1.35 2.56 -6.39
C THR A 79 -0.10 2.94 -6.66
N ALA A 80 -0.83 2.12 -7.44
CA ALA A 80 -2.24 2.35 -7.72
C ALA A 80 -3.10 2.20 -6.46
N THR A 81 -2.84 1.19 -5.63
CA THR A 81 -3.54 0.99 -4.34
C THR A 81 -3.30 2.17 -3.40
N LEU A 82 -2.04 2.58 -3.18
CA LEU A 82 -1.72 3.71 -2.29
C LEU A 82 -2.38 5.02 -2.78
N SER A 83 -2.36 5.27 -4.09
CA SER A 83 -3.02 6.44 -4.68
C SER A 83 -4.54 6.40 -4.50
N GLN A 84 -5.12 5.20 -4.53
CA GLN A 84 -6.54 5.00 -4.31
C GLN A 84 -6.93 5.27 -2.85
N ASP A 85 -6.18 4.73 -1.88
CA ASP A 85 -6.43 4.95 -0.45
C ASP A 85 -6.40 6.43 -0.07
N VAL A 86 -5.45 7.19 -0.63
CA VAL A 86 -5.37 8.63 -0.45
C VAL A 86 -6.60 9.32 -1.05
N ARG A 87 -6.96 9.01 -2.31
CA ARG A 87 -8.10 9.64 -2.99
C ARG A 87 -9.42 9.36 -2.28
N ASP A 88 -9.62 8.13 -1.80
CA ASP A 88 -10.86 7.73 -1.15
C ASP A 88 -10.99 8.38 0.23
N THR A 89 -9.88 8.52 0.96
CA THR A 89 -9.87 9.27 2.23
C THR A 89 -10.20 10.74 2.03
N LEU A 90 -9.62 11.37 0.98
CA LEU A 90 -9.89 12.77 0.67
C LEU A 90 -11.34 12.99 0.21
N ARG A 91 -11.88 12.11 -0.63
CA ARG A 91 -13.28 12.19 -1.10
C ARG A 91 -14.28 11.98 0.03
N ALA A 92 -14.04 11.02 0.91
CA ALA A 92 -14.93 10.74 2.04
C ALA A 92 -14.99 11.88 3.09
N LYS A 93 -14.10 12.87 2.99
CA LYS A 93 -14.06 14.05 3.88
C LYS A 93 -14.38 15.37 3.18
N ALA A 94 -14.53 15.35 1.85
CA ALA A 94 -15.00 16.50 1.06
C ALA A 94 -16.54 16.49 0.87
N ALA A 95 -17.21 15.38 1.21
CA ALA A 95 -18.66 15.22 1.23
C ALA A 95 -19.20 15.33 2.65
#